data_AF-A0A3M1YG97-F1
#
_entry.id   AF-A0A3M1YG97-F1
#
_cell.length_a   1.000
_cell.length_b   1.000
_cell.length_c   1.000
_cell.angle_alpha   90.00
_cell.angle_beta   90.00
_cell.angle_gamma   90.00
#
_symmetry.space_group_name_H-M   'P 1'
#
loop_
_entity.id
_entity.type
_entity.pdbx_description
1 polymer ?
#
loop_
_entity_poly.entity_id
_entity_poly.type
_entity_poly.pdbx_seq_one_letter_code
_entity_poly.pdbx_strand_id
1 'polypeptide(L)'
;MEQHTPERLSFSSTGTSRSQRTLPALLPDYVRIDDRSLPQLLAYTAEYARLVRHYNDADEATGSWESFFTTDISVILASIISTDLEALELEQQRLVQAISQSYQELEKYGHLLSLCQLILGIARQVDSWFRQAARINLHDRGLEHKLYQELHNVIETRLRHQLAELITIDRGAAAKDALGEALGLDYEGFHTLWQVDLTIKPERHIYKGANWLEKIDAALVQTRLLYRGFFNTLSFLVVHFQEHFERSLQEKADHKPEIGLFIAFLEQFRHAQDDLNALSSRHLAFYYTQLLGQARRGPIPDEAHVCFRLAPQAKRHRL
;
A
#
# COMPACT_ATOMS: atom_id res chain seq x y z
N MET A 1 17.78 -45.93 -55.73
CA MET A 1 17.08 -44.66 -55.47
C MET A 1 16.62 -44.69 -54.03
N GLU A 2 16.50 -43.53 -53.41
CA GLU A 2 16.18 -43.25 -51.99
C GLU A 2 17.35 -43.38 -51.01
N GLN A 3 17.93 -42.21 -50.75
CA GLN A 3 18.84 -41.88 -49.65
C GLN A 3 17.99 -41.64 -48.40
N HIS A 4 18.20 -42.42 -47.34
CA HIS A 4 17.74 -42.06 -46.00
C HIS A 4 18.86 -41.28 -45.28
N THR A 5 18.71 -39.96 -45.24
CA THR A 5 19.50 -39.08 -44.38
C THR A 5 18.94 -39.17 -42.97
N PRO A 6 19.72 -39.49 -41.91
CA PRO A 6 19.22 -39.43 -40.55
C PRO A 6 19.07 -37.98 -40.12
N GLU A 7 17.89 -37.60 -39.63
CA GLU A 7 17.63 -36.30 -39.00
C GLU A 7 18.58 -36.10 -37.82
N ARG A 8 19.45 -35.08 -37.92
CA ARG A 8 20.15 -34.55 -36.74
C ARG A 8 19.13 -33.84 -35.88
N LEU A 9 18.74 -34.45 -34.75
CA LEU A 9 18.10 -33.75 -33.65
C LEU A 9 19.00 -32.59 -33.21
N SER A 10 18.67 -31.37 -33.65
CA SER A 10 19.26 -30.16 -33.10
C SER A 10 18.66 -29.92 -31.73
N PHE A 11 19.39 -30.31 -30.68
CA PHE A 11 19.10 -29.83 -29.33
C PHE A 11 19.38 -28.32 -29.29
N SER A 12 18.37 -27.53 -29.63
CA SER A 12 18.29 -26.12 -29.31
C SER A 12 18.02 -25.99 -27.80
N SER A 13 19.04 -26.23 -26.96
CA SER A 13 19.00 -25.63 -25.63
C SER A 13 19.21 -24.14 -25.84
N THR A 14 18.17 -23.33 -25.65
CA THR A 14 18.33 -21.89 -25.45
C THR A 14 19.21 -21.71 -24.22
N GLY A 15 20.52 -21.57 -24.42
CA GLY A 15 21.46 -21.33 -23.33
C GLY A 15 21.04 -20.07 -22.60
N THR A 16 20.97 -20.12 -21.27
CA THR A 16 20.75 -18.91 -20.48
C THR A 16 21.92 -17.96 -20.69
N SER A 17 21.61 -16.72 -21.06
CA SER A 17 22.63 -15.67 -21.14
C SER A 17 23.24 -15.48 -19.73
N ARG A 18 24.48 -15.00 -19.66
CA ARG A 18 25.17 -14.79 -18.36
C ARG A 18 24.38 -13.86 -17.43
N SER A 19 23.59 -12.93 -17.96
CA SER A 19 22.70 -12.06 -17.18
C SER A 19 21.48 -12.78 -16.60
N GLN A 20 21.07 -13.92 -17.17
CA GLN A 20 19.96 -14.75 -16.69
C GLN A 20 20.39 -15.81 -15.65
N ARG A 21 21.68 -15.85 -15.25
CA ARG A 21 22.20 -16.79 -14.24
C ARG A 21 22.23 -16.25 -12.82
N THR A 22 22.01 -14.96 -12.64
CA THR A 22 21.97 -14.35 -11.31
C THR A 22 20.61 -14.63 -10.69
N LEU A 23 20.57 -15.50 -9.69
CA LEU A 23 19.37 -15.73 -8.89
C LEU A 23 19.09 -14.47 -8.07
N PRO A 24 17.91 -13.83 -8.19
CA PRO A 24 17.58 -12.64 -7.40
C PRO A 24 17.75 -12.88 -5.90
N ALA A 25 17.43 -14.08 -5.41
CA ALA A 25 17.61 -14.47 -4.01
C ALA A 25 19.05 -14.42 -3.48
N LEU A 26 20.05 -14.35 -4.38
CA LEU A 26 21.47 -14.19 -4.02
C LEU A 26 21.95 -12.74 -4.09
N LEU A 27 21.08 -11.80 -4.48
CA LEU A 27 21.40 -10.38 -4.44
C LEU A 27 21.33 -9.90 -2.99
N PRO A 28 22.31 -9.12 -2.52
CA PRO A 28 22.32 -8.65 -1.14
C PRO A 28 21.10 -7.78 -0.80
N ASP A 29 20.61 -7.00 -1.76
CA ASP A 29 19.46 -6.12 -1.59
C ASP A 29 18.12 -6.82 -1.89
N TYR A 30 18.11 -8.15 -2.06
CA TYR A 30 16.89 -8.90 -2.41
C TYR A 30 15.80 -8.81 -1.35
N VAL A 31 16.20 -8.87 -0.08
CA VAL A 31 15.32 -8.69 1.06
C VAL A 31 15.98 -7.72 2.02
N ARG A 32 15.29 -6.62 2.27
CA ARG A 32 15.57 -5.71 3.39
C ARG A 32 14.78 -6.21 4.59
N ILE A 33 15.44 -6.23 5.74
CA ILE A 33 14.83 -6.70 6.97
C ILE A 33 13.92 -5.61 7.55
N ASP A 34 14.28 -4.33 7.38
CA ASP A 34 13.42 -3.19 7.66
C ASP A 34 13.43 -2.22 6.47
N ASP A 35 12.40 -2.30 5.62
CA ASP A 35 12.25 -1.44 4.43
C ASP A 35 11.29 -0.26 4.67
N ARG A 36 10.93 0.02 5.93
CA ARG A 36 10.00 1.10 6.25
C ARG A 36 10.65 2.46 6.01
N SER A 37 10.00 3.24 5.16
CA SER A 37 10.29 4.66 4.95
C SER A 37 9.94 5.52 6.17
N LEU A 38 10.44 6.76 6.20
CA LEU A 38 10.10 7.75 7.22
C LEU A 38 8.58 7.94 7.42
N PRO A 39 7.75 8.15 6.37
CA PRO A 39 6.30 8.26 6.58
C PRO A 39 5.69 6.96 7.13
N GLN A 40 6.17 5.78 6.70
CA GLN A 40 5.67 4.51 7.25
C GLN A 40 6.01 4.36 8.73
N LEU A 41 7.19 4.81 9.18
CA LEU A 41 7.57 4.80 10.60
C LEU A 41 6.72 5.80 11.42
N LEU A 42 6.44 6.98 10.88
CA LEU A 42 5.55 7.96 11.52
C LEU A 42 4.14 7.42 11.66
N ALA A 43 3.57 6.89 10.57
CA ALA A 43 2.24 6.29 10.56
C ALA A 43 2.15 5.10 11.51
N TYR A 44 3.11 4.18 11.43
CA TYR A 44 3.20 3.00 12.31
C TYR A 44 3.25 3.39 13.78
N THR A 45 4.03 4.43 14.13
CA THR A 45 4.15 4.86 15.53
C THR A 45 2.83 5.45 16.04
N ALA A 46 2.13 6.25 15.23
CA ALA A 46 0.82 6.79 15.60
C ALA A 46 -0.22 5.67 15.78
N GLU A 47 -0.23 4.67 14.89
CA GLU A 47 -1.08 3.48 15.04
C GLU A 47 -0.75 2.65 16.28
N TYR A 48 0.55 2.47 16.56
CA TYR A 48 1.00 1.79 17.76
C TYR A 48 0.58 2.54 19.02
N ALA A 49 0.68 3.88 19.02
CA ALA A 49 0.27 4.73 20.14
C ALA A 49 -1.23 4.60 20.47
N ARG A 50 -2.06 4.21 19.50
CA ARG A 50 -3.48 3.87 19.73
C ARG A 50 -3.67 2.67 20.66
N LEU A 51 -2.72 1.74 20.68
CA LEU A 51 -2.74 0.56 21.55
C LEU A 51 -2.19 0.84 22.96
N VAL A 52 -1.49 1.97 23.13
CA VAL A 52 -0.93 2.38 24.42
C VAL A 52 -1.96 3.21 25.17
N ARG A 53 -2.43 2.71 26.31
CA ARG A 53 -3.41 3.45 27.15
C ARG A 53 -2.77 4.68 27.78
N HIS A 54 -3.50 5.79 27.76
CA HIS A 54 -3.17 7.00 28.50
C HIS A 54 -3.91 6.99 29.84
N TYR A 55 -3.18 7.24 30.92
CA TYR A 55 -3.72 7.38 32.27
C TYR A 55 -3.58 8.84 32.71
N ASN A 56 -4.65 9.40 33.29
CA ASN A 56 -4.61 10.75 33.88
C ASN A 56 -3.88 10.75 35.23
N ASP A 57 -3.76 11.92 35.85
CA ASP A 57 -3.12 12.07 37.18
C ASP A 57 -3.83 11.29 38.30
N ALA A 58 -5.06 10.81 38.06
CA ALA A 58 -5.82 9.96 38.96
C ALA A 58 -5.70 8.45 38.66
N ASP A 59 -4.79 8.06 37.75
CA ASP A 59 -4.57 6.69 37.27
C ASP A 59 -5.80 6.07 36.58
N GLU A 60 -6.65 6.92 35.99
CA GLU A 60 -7.81 6.50 35.21
C GLU A 60 -7.47 6.48 33.72
N ALA A 61 -7.86 5.41 33.02
CA ALA A 61 -7.65 5.31 31.58
C ALA A 61 -8.55 6.30 30.83
N THR A 62 -7.97 7.35 30.23
CA THR A 62 -8.71 8.41 29.52
C THR A 62 -8.58 8.35 28.00
N GLY A 63 -8.01 7.26 27.45
CA GLY A 63 -7.86 7.06 26.02
C GLY A 63 -6.53 6.41 25.66
N SER A 64 -5.96 6.82 24.53
CA SER A 64 -4.68 6.34 24.02
C SER A 64 -3.72 7.50 23.75
N TRP A 65 -2.46 7.18 23.46
CA TRP A 65 -1.45 8.17 23.08
C TRP A 65 -1.55 8.62 21.61
N GLU A 66 -2.54 8.17 20.83
CA GLU A 66 -2.70 8.54 19.41
C GLU A 66 -2.84 10.07 19.22
N SER A 67 -3.54 10.75 20.13
CA SER A 67 -3.72 12.22 20.04
C SER A 67 -2.42 12.99 20.22
N PHE A 68 -1.40 12.40 20.82
CA PHE A 68 -0.08 13.01 20.90
C PHE A 68 0.50 13.24 19.51
N PHE A 69 0.45 12.21 18.65
CA PHE A 69 1.01 12.24 17.30
C PHE A 69 0.10 12.95 16.28
N THR A 70 -1.21 12.69 16.34
CA THR A 70 -2.19 13.21 15.35
C THR A 70 -2.52 14.70 15.49
N THR A 71 -1.72 15.45 16.26
CA THR A 71 -1.82 16.91 16.36
C THR A 71 -0.87 17.65 15.41
N ASP A 72 0.01 16.92 14.73
CA ASP A 72 0.90 17.46 13.70
C ASP A 72 0.49 16.92 12.32
N ILE A 73 0.45 17.83 11.34
CA ILE A 73 0.00 17.51 9.99
C ILE A 73 0.88 16.47 9.30
N SER A 74 2.19 16.45 9.58
CA SER A 74 3.11 15.50 8.97
C SER A 74 2.77 14.07 9.33
N VAL A 75 2.24 13.83 10.53
CA VAL A 75 1.78 12.50 10.97
C VAL A 75 0.51 12.09 10.23
N ILE A 76 -0.46 13.01 10.06
CA ILE A 76 -1.68 12.70 9.31
C ILE A 76 -1.33 12.41 7.85
N LEU A 77 -0.52 13.26 7.22
CA LEU A 77 -0.03 13.07 5.86
C LEU A 77 0.73 11.75 5.72
N ALA A 78 1.62 11.43 6.66
CA ALA A 78 2.30 10.14 6.72
C ALA A 78 1.32 8.96 6.75
N SER A 79 0.27 9.04 7.57
CA SER A 79 -0.76 7.99 7.64
C SER A 79 -1.55 7.84 6.34
N ILE A 80 -1.76 8.93 5.59
CA ILE A 80 -2.39 8.87 4.26
C ILE A 80 -1.44 8.17 3.29
N ILE A 81 -0.22 8.69 3.12
CA ILE A 81 0.69 8.22 2.06
C ILE A 81 1.28 6.84 2.34
N SER A 82 1.24 6.37 3.58
CA SER A 82 1.67 5.01 3.98
C SER A 82 0.58 3.96 3.83
N THR A 83 -0.59 4.31 3.30
CA THR A 83 -1.67 3.35 3.05
C THR A 83 -1.21 2.26 2.08
N ASP A 84 -1.30 1.00 2.50
CA ASP A 84 -0.93 -0.15 1.67
C ASP A 84 -2.04 -0.47 0.65
N LEU A 85 -1.96 0.19 -0.51
CA LEU A 85 -2.89 -0.01 -1.61
C LEU A 85 -2.83 -1.43 -2.19
N GLU A 86 -1.64 -2.04 -2.20
CA GLU A 86 -1.43 -3.39 -2.74
C GLU A 86 -2.11 -4.44 -1.86
N ALA A 87 -1.98 -4.33 -0.54
CA ALA A 87 -2.70 -5.20 0.40
C ALA A 87 -4.22 -5.12 0.24
N LEU A 88 -4.76 -3.91 0.02
CA LEU A 88 -6.20 -3.72 -0.23
C LEU A 88 -6.65 -4.39 -1.53
N GLU A 89 -5.89 -4.24 -2.62
CA GLU A 89 -6.20 -4.92 -3.89
C GLU A 89 -6.11 -6.43 -3.79
N LEU A 90 -5.08 -6.97 -3.13
CA LEU A 90 -4.92 -8.40 -2.88
C LEU A 90 -6.09 -8.96 -2.07
N GLU A 91 -6.49 -8.27 -1.00
CA GLU A 91 -7.62 -8.70 -0.18
C GLU A 91 -8.94 -8.66 -0.96
N GLN A 92 -9.14 -7.61 -1.76
CA GLN A 92 -10.30 -7.53 -2.64
C GLN A 92 -10.34 -8.66 -3.68
N GLN A 93 -9.20 -8.97 -4.31
CA GLN A 93 -9.10 -10.08 -5.27
C GLN A 93 -9.41 -11.43 -4.61
N ARG A 94 -8.84 -11.66 -3.42
CA ARG A 94 -9.10 -12.85 -2.60
C ARG A 94 -10.58 -13.02 -2.30
N LEU A 95 -11.25 -11.96 -1.84
CA LEU A 95 -12.67 -11.98 -1.51
C LEU A 95 -13.55 -12.23 -2.74
N VAL A 96 -13.28 -11.56 -3.87
CA VAL A 96 -14.04 -11.77 -5.11
C VAL A 96 -13.88 -13.20 -5.64
N GLN A 97 -12.66 -13.75 -5.59
CA GLN A 97 -12.43 -15.14 -5.95
C GLN A 97 -13.20 -16.09 -5.03
N ALA A 98 -13.15 -15.85 -3.71
CA ALA A 98 -13.86 -16.67 -2.72
C ALA A 98 -15.38 -16.66 -2.92
N ILE A 99 -15.98 -15.49 -3.20
CA ILE A 99 -17.42 -15.37 -3.51
C ILE A 99 -17.75 -16.16 -4.78
N SER A 100 -16.92 -16.04 -5.82
CA SER A 100 -17.18 -16.67 -7.12
C SER A 100 -17.04 -18.20 -7.08
N GLN A 101 -16.20 -18.72 -6.19
CA GLN A 101 -15.90 -20.15 -6.07
C GLN A 101 -16.74 -20.85 -4.98
N SER A 102 -17.44 -20.10 -4.11
CA SER A 102 -18.26 -20.69 -3.06
C SER A 102 -19.62 -21.17 -3.61
N TYR A 103 -19.97 -22.40 -3.25
CA TYR A 103 -21.27 -23.03 -3.52
C TYR A 103 -22.15 -23.13 -2.26
N GLN A 104 -21.65 -22.68 -1.11
CA GLN A 104 -22.38 -22.68 0.15
C GLN A 104 -22.93 -21.28 0.45
N GLU A 105 -24.23 -21.17 0.72
CA GLU A 105 -24.92 -19.88 0.88
C GLU A 105 -24.33 -19.04 2.00
N LEU A 106 -24.09 -19.65 3.17
CA LEU A 106 -23.59 -18.95 4.36
C LEU A 106 -22.15 -18.45 4.18
N GLU A 107 -21.27 -19.27 3.60
CA GLU A 107 -19.88 -18.89 3.32
C GLU A 107 -19.82 -17.77 2.29
N LYS A 108 -20.59 -17.91 1.19
CA LYS A 108 -20.66 -16.90 0.12
C LYS A 108 -21.20 -15.57 0.63
N TYR A 109 -22.21 -15.60 1.51
CA TYR A 109 -22.71 -14.43 2.22
C TYR A 109 -21.63 -13.79 3.10
N GLY A 110 -20.90 -14.60 3.87
CA GLY A 110 -19.80 -14.13 4.72
C GLY A 110 -18.73 -13.40 3.93
N HIS A 111 -18.33 -13.91 2.76
CA HIS A 111 -17.37 -13.24 1.89
C HIS A 111 -17.90 -11.93 1.28
N LEU A 112 -19.19 -11.86 0.92
CA LEU A 112 -19.82 -10.61 0.48
C LEU A 112 -19.80 -9.56 1.60
N LEU A 113 -20.17 -9.96 2.82
CA LEU A 113 -20.13 -9.10 3.99
C LEU A 113 -18.70 -8.57 4.23
N SER A 114 -17.68 -9.43 4.16
CA SER A 114 -16.28 -9.01 4.27
C SER A 114 -15.86 -8.01 3.18
N LEU A 115 -16.35 -8.16 1.95
CA LEU A 115 -16.09 -7.18 0.89
C LEU A 115 -16.75 -5.82 1.18
N CYS A 116 -17.98 -5.82 1.69
CA CYS A 116 -18.64 -4.58 2.11
C CYS A 116 -17.94 -3.93 3.33
N GLN A 117 -17.44 -4.73 4.27
CA GLN A 117 -16.65 -4.26 5.40
C GLN A 117 -15.31 -3.66 4.96
N LEU A 118 -14.66 -4.23 3.94
CA LEU A 118 -13.45 -3.66 3.33
C LEU A 118 -13.73 -2.26 2.75
N ILE A 119 -14.83 -2.09 2.02
CA ILE A 119 -15.26 -0.79 1.47
C ILE A 119 -15.54 0.21 2.60
N LEU A 120 -16.29 -0.21 3.63
CA LEU A 120 -16.59 0.61 4.80
C LEU A 120 -15.31 1.01 5.55
N GLY A 121 -14.32 0.12 5.62
CA GLY A 121 -13.02 0.38 6.21
C GLY A 121 -12.29 1.54 5.54
N ILE A 122 -12.32 1.62 4.20
CA ILE A 122 -11.76 2.76 3.46
C ILE A 122 -12.49 4.05 3.84
N ALA A 123 -13.83 4.04 3.89
CA ALA A 123 -14.61 5.21 4.28
C ALA A 123 -14.27 5.69 5.72
N ARG A 124 -14.15 4.75 6.66
CA ARG A 124 -13.77 5.03 8.05
C ARG A 124 -12.36 5.59 8.17
N GLN A 125 -11.42 5.09 7.39
CA GLN A 125 -10.06 5.61 7.36
C GLN A 125 -10.03 7.08 6.92
N VAL A 126 -10.76 7.41 5.85
CA VAL A 126 -10.87 8.80 5.36
C VAL A 126 -11.58 9.70 6.37
N ASP A 127 -12.64 9.20 7.03
CA ASP A 127 -13.31 9.94 8.11
C ASP A 127 -12.37 10.22 9.28
N SER A 128 -11.54 9.24 9.66
CA SER A 128 -10.53 9.41 10.71
C SER A 128 -9.54 10.52 10.36
N TRP A 129 -8.98 10.50 9.15
CA TRP A 129 -8.08 11.56 8.67
C TRP A 129 -8.76 12.93 8.67
N PHE A 130 -10.00 13.02 8.20
CA PHE A 130 -10.76 14.26 8.21
C PHE A 130 -10.97 14.80 9.63
N ARG A 131 -11.35 13.95 10.59
CA ARG A 131 -11.53 14.32 11.99
C ARG A 131 -10.22 14.75 12.65
N GLN A 132 -9.12 14.07 12.35
CA GLN A 132 -7.80 14.45 12.84
C GLN A 132 -7.39 15.81 12.28
N ALA A 133 -7.55 16.04 10.97
CA ALA A 133 -7.26 17.33 10.34
C ALA A 133 -8.14 18.46 10.90
N ALA A 134 -9.41 18.19 11.20
CA ALA A 134 -10.34 19.15 11.80
C ALA A 134 -9.96 19.59 13.23
N ARG A 135 -9.17 18.79 13.95
CA ARG A 135 -8.69 19.11 15.30
C ARG A 135 -7.43 19.97 15.31
N ILE A 136 -6.72 20.06 14.18
CA ILE A 136 -5.52 20.88 14.06
C ILE A 136 -5.93 22.35 13.92
N ASN A 137 -5.08 23.24 14.39
CA ASN A 137 -5.33 24.67 14.38
C ASN A 137 -5.32 25.25 12.94
N LEU A 138 -6.48 25.46 12.33
CA LEU A 138 -6.63 25.93 10.94
C LEU A 138 -6.49 27.46 10.76
N HIS A 139 -5.77 28.16 11.64
CA HIS A 139 -5.74 29.63 11.65
C HIS A 139 -5.00 30.24 10.44
N ASP A 140 -4.16 29.48 9.76
CA ASP A 140 -3.45 29.92 8.55
C ASP A 140 -3.91 29.13 7.30
N ARG A 141 -3.79 29.74 6.11
CA ARG A 141 -4.01 29.07 4.80
C ARG A 141 -2.84 28.15 4.41
N GLY A 142 -2.20 27.55 5.41
CA GLY A 142 -1.07 26.64 5.30
C GLY A 142 -1.48 25.25 4.80
N LEU A 143 -0.58 24.29 4.97
CA LEU A 143 -0.80 22.91 4.54
C LEU A 143 -2.00 22.26 5.28
N GLU A 144 -2.25 22.64 6.53
CA GLU A 144 -3.33 22.11 7.38
C GLU A 144 -4.69 22.43 6.78
N HIS A 145 -4.86 23.68 6.36
CA HIS A 145 -6.09 24.12 5.71
C HIS A 145 -6.27 23.43 4.37
N LYS A 146 -5.21 23.25 3.57
CA LYS A 146 -5.28 22.54 2.29
C LYS A 146 -5.70 21.09 2.47
N LEU A 147 -5.06 20.36 3.39
CA LEU A 147 -5.41 18.98 3.74
C LEU A 147 -6.89 18.89 4.17
N TYR A 148 -7.32 19.76 5.07
CA TYR A 148 -8.71 19.79 5.53
C TYR A 148 -9.70 20.03 4.37
N GLN A 149 -9.44 21.03 3.52
CA GLN A 149 -10.32 21.37 2.40
C GLN A 149 -10.38 20.24 1.36
N GLU A 150 -9.26 19.60 1.06
CA GLU A 150 -9.23 18.50 0.08
C GLU A 150 -9.97 17.26 0.60
N LEU A 151 -9.77 16.89 1.87
CA LEU A 151 -10.54 15.81 2.50
C LEU A 151 -12.04 16.16 2.56
N HIS A 152 -12.38 17.39 2.94
CA HIS A 152 -13.77 17.86 2.92
C HIS A 152 -14.39 17.70 1.53
N ASN A 153 -13.73 18.21 0.50
CA ASN A 153 -14.22 18.20 -0.87
C ASN A 153 -14.41 16.77 -1.38
N VAL A 154 -13.45 15.88 -1.12
CA VAL A 154 -13.53 14.48 -1.56
C VAL A 154 -14.67 13.73 -0.84
N ILE A 155 -14.88 13.99 0.45
CA ILE A 155 -16.01 13.42 1.18
C ILE A 155 -17.32 13.95 0.62
N GLU A 156 -17.48 15.27 0.54
CA GLU A 156 -18.73 15.92 0.15
C GLU A 156 -19.15 15.59 -1.29
N THR A 157 -18.21 15.68 -2.23
CA THR A 157 -18.51 15.55 -3.66
C THR A 157 -18.60 14.11 -4.13
N ARG A 158 -17.97 13.16 -3.42
CA ARG A 158 -17.84 11.77 -3.90
C ARG A 158 -18.13 10.73 -2.83
N LEU A 159 -17.34 10.66 -1.76
CA LEU A 159 -17.40 9.51 -0.85
C LEU A 159 -18.73 9.44 -0.08
N ARG A 160 -19.36 10.57 0.23
CA ARG A 160 -20.71 10.63 0.81
C ARG A 160 -21.72 9.87 -0.03
N HIS A 161 -21.75 10.15 -1.34
CA HIS A 161 -22.68 9.49 -2.26
C HIS A 161 -22.37 7.99 -2.38
N GLN A 162 -21.10 7.62 -2.43
CA GLN A 162 -20.68 6.21 -2.45
C GLN A 162 -21.00 5.48 -1.15
N LEU A 163 -20.92 6.15 0.01
CA LEU A 163 -21.34 5.57 1.29
C LEU A 163 -22.85 5.37 1.33
N ALA A 164 -23.65 6.30 0.80
CA ALA A 164 -25.10 6.13 0.66
C ALA A 164 -25.46 4.94 -0.25
N GLU A 165 -24.68 4.70 -1.32
CA GLU A 165 -24.81 3.50 -2.15
C GLU A 165 -24.47 2.23 -1.34
N LEU A 166 -23.43 2.23 -0.51
CA LEU A 166 -23.10 1.10 0.37
C LEU A 166 -24.23 0.81 1.35
N ILE A 167 -24.82 1.84 1.96
CA ILE A 167 -25.99 1.72 2.86
C ILE A 167 -27.18 1.13 2.10
N THR A 168 -27.39 1.53 0.85
CA THR A 168 -28.44 0.98 0.00
C THR A 168 -28.22 -0.51 -0.30
N ILE A 169 -26.97 -0.93 -0.51
CA ILE A 169 -26.61 -2.35 -0.67
C ILE A 169 -26.93 -3.12 0.62
N ASP A 170 -26.45 -2.64 1.77
CA ASP A 170 -26.68 -3.27 3.07
C ASP A 170 -28.18 -3.40 3.40
N ARG A 171 -28.90 -2.28 3.40
CA ARG A 171 -30.33 -2.25 3.76
C ARG A 171 -31.20 -2.94 2.72
N GLY A 172 -30.81 -2.91 1.45
CA GLY A 172 -31.50 -3.60 0.37
C GLY A 172 -31.50 -5.13 0.52
N ALA A 173 -30.55 -5.69 1.26
CA ALA A 173 -30.51 -7.12 1.56
C ALA A 173 -31.72 -7.58 2.39
N ALA A 174 -32.27 -6.69 3.23
CA ALA A 174 -33.42 -6.97 4.11
C ALA A 174 -34.77 -7.10 3.38
N ALA A 175 -34.83 -6.79 2.08
CA ALA A 175 -36.06 -6.96 1.32
C ALA A 175 -36.46 -8.45 1.26
N LYS A 176 -37.78 -8.72 1.28
CA LYS A 176 -38.33 -10.10 1.31
C LYS A 176 -37.91 -10.93 0.10
N ASP A 177 -37.76 -10.30 -1.07
CA ASP A 177 -37.31 -10.90 -2.31
C ASP A 177 -35.79 -10.82 -2.51
N ALA A 178 -35.04 -10.23 -1.57
CA ALA A 178 -33.58 -10.21 -1.51
C ALA A 178 -33.03 -11.34 -0.62
N LEU A 179 -32.25 -11.00 0.42
CA LEU A 179 -31.65 -11.95 1.37
C LEU A 179 -32.44 -12.05 2.68
N GLY A 180 -33.53 -11.28 2.84
CA GLY A 180 -34.41 -11.35 4.00
C GLY A 180 -33.88 -10.62 5.25
N GLU A 181 -32.58 -10.35 5.36
CA GLU A 181 -31.97 -9.57 6.43
C GLU A 181 -30.90 -8.60 5.88
N ALA A 182 -30.68 -7.49 6.60
CA ALA A 182 -29.59 -6.56 6.26
C ALA A 182 -28.23 -7.25 6.44
N LEU A 183 -27.20 -6.77 5.75
CA LEU A 183 -25.82 -7.25 5.96
C LEU A 183 -25.30 -6.90 7.36
N GLY A 184 -25.83 -5.84 7.98
CA GLY A 184 -25.53 -5.47 9.36
C GLY A 184 -24.20 -4.74 9.50
N LEU A 185 -23.90 -3.84 8.56
CA LEU A 185 -22.72 -2.99 8.62
C LEU A 185 -22.90 -1.90 9.69
N ASP A 186 -21.80 -1.57 10.36
CA ASP A 186 -21.79 -0.56 11.42
C ASP A 186 -21.45 0.82 10.84
N TYR A 187 -22.42 1.73 10.83
CA TYR A 187 -22.24 3.11 10.36
C TYR A 187 -22.16 4.12 11.49
N GLU A 188 -22.02 3.67 12.73
CA GLU A 188 -21.87 4.58 13.87
C GLU A 188 -20.53 5.32 13.81
N GLY A 189 -20.51 6.52 14.39
CA GLY A 189 -19.28 7.26 14.60
C GLY A 189 -18.73 8.00 13.39
N PHE A 190 -19.40 8.05 12.23
CA PHE A 190 -19.02 8.92 11.10
C PHE A 190 -19.25 10.42 11.39
N HIS A 191 -18.43 11.31 10.80
CA HIS A 191 -18.64 12.75 10.94
C HIS A 191 -19.93 13.20 10.23
N THR A 192 -20.56 14.28 10.71
CA THR A 192 -21.83 14.80 10.17
C THR A 192 -21.76 15.17 8.67
N LEU A 193 -20.56 15.48 8.18
CA LEU A 193 -20.27 15.72 6.75
C LEU A 193 -20.69 14.54 5.86
N TRP A 194 -20.63 13.30 6.37
CA TRP A 194 -21.03 12.10 5.63
C TRP A 194 -22.53 11.94 5.48
N GLN A 195 -23.35 12.67 6.25
CA GLN A 195 -24.82 12.63 6.18
C GLN A 195 -25.38 11.20 6.13
N VAL A 196 -24.88 10.33 7.03
CA VAL A 196 -25.32 8.94 7.12
C VAL A 196 -26.81 8.89 7.43
N ASP A 197 -27.59 8.38 6.49
CA ASP A 197 -29.04 8.19 6.63
C ASP A 197 -29.37 6.69 6.62
N LEU A 198 -29.71 6.15 7.79
CA LEU A 198 -30.11 4.75 7.95
C LEU A 198 -31.61 4.52 7.74
N THR A 199 -32.38 5.59 7.50
CA THR A 199 -33.81 5.50 7.22
C THR A 199 -34.11 5.14 5.75
N ILE A 200 -33.06 5.13 4.92
CA ILE A 200 -33.13 4.75 3.51
C ILE A 200 -33.77 3.36 3.38
N LYS A 201 -34.94 3.33 2.73
CA LYS A 201 -35.60 2.10 2.28
C LYS A 201 -35.53 2.07 0.76
N PRO A 202 -34.58 1.33 0.18
CA PRO A 202 -34.41 1.35 -1.26
C PRO A 202 -35.61 0.71 -1.95
N GLU A 203 -36.25 1.45 -2.86
CA GLU A 203 -37.37 0.96 -3.67
C GLU A 203 -36.95 -0.19 -4.60
N ARG A 204 -35.66 -0.25 -4.94
CA ARG A 204 -35.05 -1.29 -5.77
C ARG A 204 -33.74 -1.76 -5.14
N HIS A 205 -33.53 -3.07 -5.11
CA HIS A 205 -32.29 -3.70 -4.63
C HIS A 205 -31.56 -4.46 -5.74
N ILE A 206 -30.26 -4.68 -5.52
CA ILE A 206 -29.33 -5.31 -6.48
C ILE A 206 -29.34 -6.86 -6.43
N TYR A 207 -29.91 -7.45 -5.38
CA TYR A 207 -30.00 -8.90 -5.18
C TYR A 207 -31.03 -9.52 -6.15
N LYS A 208 -30.59 -9.98 -7.32
CA LYS A 208 -31.46 -10.60 -8.34
C LYS A 208 -31.07 -12.06 -8.55
N GLY A 209 -32.05 -12.96 -8.58
CA GLY A 209 -31.81 -14.40 -8.76
C GLY A 209 -32.91 -15.25 -8.14
N ALA A 210 -32.97 -16.52 -8.54
CA ALA A 210 -33.96 -17.47 -8.03
C ALA A 210 -33.61 -17.99 -6.61
N ASN A 211 -32.32 -18.03 -6.28
CA ASN A 211 -31.78 -18.51 -4.99
C ASN A 211 -30.77 -17.50 -4.41
N TRP A 212 -30.28 -17.75 -3.19
CA TRP A 212 -29.33 -16.87 -2.52
C TRP A 212 -28.00 -16.74 -3.26
N LEU A 213 -27.50 -17.83 -3.85
CA LEU A 213 -26.22 -17.83 -4.56
C LEU A 213 -26.25 -16.87 -5.75
N GLU A 214 -27.28 -16.95 -6.59
CA GLU A 214 -27.48 -16.05 -7.74
C GLU A 214 -27.67 -14.59 -7.30
N LYS A 215 -28.42 -14.37 -6.21
CA LYS A 215 -28.64 -13.03 -5.65
C LYS A 215 -27.33 -12.39 -5.19
N ILE A 216 -26.44 -13.16 -4.56
CA ILE A 216 -25.12 -12.69 -4.14
C ILE A 216 -24.22 -12.45 -5.36
N ASP A 217 -24.25 -13.31 -6.37
CA ASP A 217 -23.51 -13.12 -7.62
C ASP A 217 -23.93 -11.84 -8.35
N ALA A 218 -25.24 -11.55 -8.41
CA ALA A 218 -25.76 -10.30 -8.95
C ALA A 218 -25.27 -9.09 -8.14
N ALA A 219 -25.28 -9.19 -6.80
CA ALA A 219 -24.85 -8.11 -5.92
C ALA A 219 -23.33 -7.83 -5.99
N LEU A 220 -22.53 -8.87 -6.25
CA LEU A 220 -21.08 -8.79 -6.38
C LEU A 220 -20.66 -7.78 -7.46
N VAL A 221 -21.38 -7.71 -8.58
CA VAL A 221 -21.07 -6.80 -9.68
C VAL A 221 -21.08 -5.34 -9.21
N GLN A 222 -22.16 -4.91 -8.55
CA GLN A 222 -22.30 -3.53 -8.07
C GLN A 222 -21.35 -3.25 -6.90
N THR A 223 -21.17 -4.23 -6.01
CA THR A 223 -20.24 -4.11 -4.86
C THR A 223 -18.79 -3.90 -5.34
N ARG A 224 -18.37 -4.58 -6.42
CA ARG A 224 -17.05 -4.38 -7.04
C ARG A 224 -16.89 -3.00 -7.68
N LEU A 225 -17.93 -2.48 -8.33
CA LEU A 225 -17.92 -1.13 -8.89
C LEU A 225 -17.78 -0.09 -7.78
N LEU A 226 -18.52 -0.29 -6.68
CA LEU A 226 -18.44 0.57 -5.51
C LEU A 226 -17.05 0.55 -4.88
N TYR A 227 -16.47 -0.63 -4.67
CA TYR A 227 -15.07 -0.78 -4.21
C TYR A 227 -14.11 0.01 -5.09
N ARG A 228 -14.17 -0.15 -6.43
CA ARG A 228 -13.32 0.59 -7.36
C ARG A 228 -13.48 2.10 -7.20
N GLY A 229 -14.71 2.55 -6.95
CA GLY A 229 -15.05 3.93 -6.66
C GLY A 229 -14.32 4.48 -5.43
N PHE A 230 -14.32 3.74 -4.32
CA PHE A 230 -13.61 4.09 -3.08
C PHE A 230 -12.09 3.98 -3.26
N PHE A 231 -11.61 2.88 -3.81
CA PHE A 231 -10.19 2.61 -4.04
C PHE A 231 -9.54 3.70 -4.90
N ASN A 232 -10.16 4.08 -6.03
CA ASN A 232 -9.64 5.16 -6.88
C ASN A 232 -9.52 6.49 -6.12
N THR A 233 -10.42 6.75 -5.17
CA THR A 233 -10.38 7.96 -4.35
C THR A 233 -9.22 7.87 -3.34
N LEU A 234 -9.07 6.73 -2.69
CA LEU A 234 -7.98 6.45 -1.77
C LEU A 234 -6.62 6.57 -2.46
N SER A 235 -6.45 5.92 -3.63
CA SER A 235 -5.23 6.02 -4.44
C SER A 235 -4.92 7.45 -4.86
N PHE A 236 -5.96 8.22 -5.23
CA PHE A 236 -5.78 9.65 -5.53
C PHE A 236 -5.24 10.41 -4.31
N LEU A 237 -5.82 10.22 -3.12
CA LEU A 237 -5.36 10.89 -1.90
C LEU A 237 -3.90 10.51 -1.57
N VAL A 238 -3.54 9.23 -1.66
CA VAL A 238 -2.17 8.73 -1.41
C VAL A 238 -1.15 9.44 -2.31
N VAL A 239 -1.42 9.49 -3.62
CA VAL A 239 -0.50 10.12 -4.58
C VAL A 239 -0.47 11.64 -4.40
N HIS A 240 -1.62 12.27 -4.24
CA HIS A 240 -1.77 13.71 -4.17
C HIS A 240 -1.11 14.32 -2.91
N PHE A 241 -1.19 13.61 -1.79
CA PHE A 241 -0.60 14.09 -0.54
C PHE A 241 0.89 13.76 -0.36
N GLN A 242 1.51 13.06 -1.31
CA GLN A 242 2.95 12.77 -1.25
C GLN A 242 3.80 14.04 -1.26
N GLU A 243 3.50 14.99 -2.16
CA GLU A 243 4.18 16.30 -2.18
C GLU A 243 3.89 17.10 -0.90
N HIS A 244 2.66 17.06 -0.41
CA HIS A 244 2.28 17.77 0.82
C HIS A 244 3.05 17.25 2.04
N PHE A 245 3.29 15.93 2.12
CA PHE A 245 4.12 15.34 3.16
C PHE A 245 5.56 15.86 3.10
N GLU A 246 6.20 15.83 1.93
CA GLU A 246 7.58 16.32 1.77
C GLU A 246 7.70 17.79 2.15
N ARG A 247 6.75 18.62 1.70
CA ARG A 247 6.67 20.04 2.06
C ARG A 247 6.43 20.24 3.55
N SER A 248 5.66 19.37 4.20
CA SER A 248 5.44 19.46 5.64
C SER A 248 6.74 19.31 6.43
N LEU A 249 7.70 18.51 5.95
CA LEU A 249 9.00 18.33 6.60
C LEU A 249 10.00 19.45 6.27
N GLN A 250 9.93 20.02 5.05
CA GLN A 250 10.92 20.97 4.54
C GLN A 250 10.54 22.44 4.79
N GLU A 251 9.24 22.76 4.73
CA GLU A 251 8.75 24.14 4.75
C GLU A 251 8.19 24.56 6.13
N LYS A 252 7.77 23.61 6.99
CA LYS A 252 7.30 23.95 8.35
C LYS A 252 8.47 24.08 9.31
N ALA A 253 8.45 25.16 10.08
CA ALA A 253 9.31 25.38 11.24
C ALA A 253 8.53 25.35 12.56
N ASP A 254 7.23 25.04 12.50
CA ASP A 254 6.26 25.12 13.59
C ASP A 254 5.70 23.74 13.98
N HIS A 255 6.45 22.67 13.71
CA HIS A 255 6.17 21.38 14.34
C HIS A 255 6.14 21.53 15.86
N LYS A 256 5.27 20.76 16.51
CA LYS A 256 5.32 20.68 17.96
C LYS A 256 6.69 20.13 18.40
N PRO A 257 7.32 20.66 19.47
CA PRO A 257 8.66 20.26 19.88
C PRO A 257 8.84 18.75 20.03
N GLU A 258 7.84 18.08 20.58
CA GLU A 258 7.81 16.63 20.76
C GLU A 258 7.79 15.85 19.43
N ILE A 259 7.07 16.36 18.42
CA ILE A 259 6.99 15.74 17.09
C ILE A 259 8.26 16.04 16.30
N GLY A 260 8.78 17.26 16.36
CA GLY A 260 10.06 17.62 15.75
C GLY A 260 11.22 16.75 16.29
N LEU A 261 11.26 16.52 17.61
CA LEU A 261 12.23 15.60 18.22
C LEU A 261 12.06 14.17 17.72
N PHE A 262 10.82 13.70 17.58
CA PHE A 262 10.55 12.36 17.10
C PHE A 262 10.93 12.17 15.62
N ILE A 263 10.63 13.15 14.76
CA ILE A 263 11.07 13.16 13.36
C ILE A 263 12.59 13.11 13.29
N ALA A 264 13.30 13.95 14.06
CA ALA A 264 14.76 13.93 14.11
C ALA A 264 15.32 12.58 14.59
N PHE A 265 14.67 11.95 15.58
CA PHE A 265 15.02 10.59 15.99
C PHE A 265 14.87 9.58 14.84
N LEU A 266 13.76 9.62 14.10
CA LEU A 266 13.54 8.70 12.97
C LEU A 266 14.55 8.92 11.83
N GLU A 267 14.96 10.16 11.57
CA GLU A 267 16.03 10.45 10.62
C GLU A 267 17.36 9.83 11.02
N GLN A 268 17.70 9.87 12.32
CA GLN A 268 18.90 9.22 12.86
C GLN A 268 18.75 7.69 12.89
N PHE A 269 17.54 7.19 13.15
CA PHE A 269 17.22 5.77 13.19
C PHE A 269 17.49 5.08 11.84
N ARG A 270 17.47 5.82 10.73
CA ARG A 270 17.86 5.32 9.40
C ARG A 270 19.24 4.67 9.40
N HIS A 271 20.20 5.15 10.19
CA HIS A 271 21.52 4.52 10.30
C HIS A 271 21.44 3.10 10.89
N ALA A 272 20.57 2.88 11.88
CA ALA A 272 20.34 1.56 12.44
C ALA A 272 19.59 0.66 11.44
N GLN A 273 18.64 1.20 10.67
CA GLN A 273 17.98 0.46 9.58
C GLN A 273 18.99 0.03 8.50
N ASP A 274 19.90 0.92 8.10
CA ASP A 274 20.93 0.62 7.10
C ASP A 274 21.89 -0.50 7.58
N ASP A 275 22.35 -0.43 8.83
CA ASP A 275 23.20 -1.46 9.43
C ASP A 275 22.50 -2.83 9.50
N LEU A 276 21.22 -2.81 9.84
CA LEU A 276 20.37 -3.98 9.94
C LEU A 276 20.11 -4.58 8.55
N ASN A 277 19.80 -3.75 7.55
CA ASN A 277 19.64 -4.16 6.16
C ASN A 277 20.95 -4.64 5.51
N ALA A 278 22.12 -4.27 6.03
CA ALA A 278 23.40 -4.82 5.60
C ALA A 278 23.68 -6.26 6.07
N LEU A 279 22.80 -6.88 6.86
CA LEU A 279 22.99 -8.25 7.37
C LEU A 279 23.08 -9.30 6.26
N SER A 280 22.21 -9.21 5.25
CA SER A 280 22.19 -10.13 4.09
C SER A 280 23.52 -10.09 3.34
N SER A 281 24.02 -8.87 3.03
CA SER A 281 25.33 -8.62 2.43
C SER A 281 26.46 -9.25 3.23
N ARG A 282 26.48 -9.02 4.55
CA ARG A 282 27.50 -9.56 5.45
C ARG A 282 27.45 -11.08 5.52
N HIS A 283 26.25 -11.66 5.56
CA HIS A 283 26.06 -13.10 5.59
C HIS A 283 26.53 -13.77 4.28
N LEU A 284 26.17 -13.21 3.12
CA LEU A 284 26.64 -13.71 1.82
C LEU A 284 28.16 -13.60 1.69
N ALA A 285 28.75 -12.48 2.12
CA ALA A 285 30.19 -12.31 2.14
C ALA A 285 30.87 -13.37 3.02
N PHE A 286 30.36 -13.59 4.23
CA PHE A 286 30.86 -14.64 5.13
C PHE A 286 30.77 -16.03 4.48
N TYR A 287 29.61 -16.41 3.94
CA TYR A 287 29.40 -17.72 3.34
C TYR A 287 30.34 -17.98 2.15
N TYR A 288 30.40 -17.06 1.18
CA TYR A 288 31.21 -17.29 -0.03
C TYR A 288 32.72 -17.13 0.22
N THR A 289 33.13 -16.17 1.04
CA THR A 289 34.57 -15.87 1.20
C THR A 289 35.21 -16.63 2.35
N GLN A 290 34.53 -16.79 3.48
CA GLN A 290 35.10 -17.42 4.68
C GLN A 290 34.81 -18.92 4.71
N LEU A 291 33.57 -19.35 4.43
CA LEU A 291 33.21 -20.77 4.49
C LEU A 291 33.60 -21.53 3.21
N LEU A 292 33.29 -20.97 2.04
CA LEU A 292 33.62 -21.60 0.75
C LEU A 292 35.01 -21.23 0.21
N GLY A 293 35.69 -20.24 0.80
CA GLY A 293 37.04 -19.84 0.39
C GLY A 293 37.11 -19.22 -1.01
N GLN A 294 36.01 -18.68 -1.54
CA GLN A 294 36.02 -18.07 -2.87
C GLN A 294 36.77 -16.75 -2.87
N ALA A 295 37.63 -16.56 -3.87
CA ALA A 295 38.33 -15.31 -4.12
C ALA A 295 37.75 -14.60 -5.36
N ARG A 296 37.73 -13.26 -5.31
CA ARG A 296 37.41 -12.46 -6.51
C ARG A 296 38.48 -12.70 -7.57
N ARG A 297 38.07 -12.94 -8.83
CA ARG A 297 39.02 -13.02 -9.95
C ARG A 297 39.72 -11.67 -10.12
N GLY A 298 41.03 -11.71 -10.30
CA GLY A 298 41.82 -10.51 -10.59
C GLY A 298 41.46 -9.88 -11.93
N PRO A 299 41.86 -8.63 -12.17
CA PRO A 299 41.69 -7.99 -13.47
C PRO A 299 42.53 -8.74 -14.53
N ILE A 300 41.96 -8.89 -15.72
CA ILE A 300 42.66 -9.40 -16.90
C ILE A 300 42.92 -8.19 -17.79
N PRO A 301 44.17 -7.89 -18.17
CA PRO A 301 44.47 -6.77 -19.04
C PRO A 301 43.81 -6.97 -20.41
N ASP A 302 43.28 -5.89 -20.98
CA ASP A 302 42.76 -5.92 -22.35
C ASP A 302 43.90 -6.03 -23.35
N GLU A 303 43.71 -6.82 -24.39
CA GLU A 303 44.62 -6.91 -25.52
C GLU A 303 43.99 -6.26 -26.75
N ALA A 304 44.74 -5.40 -27.44
CA ALA A 304 44.31 -4.74 -28.67
C ALA A 304 45.34 -4.98 -29.78
N HIS A 305 44.86 -5.35 -30.97
CA HIS A 305 45.69 -5.42 -32.16
C HIS A 305 45.93 -4.02 -32.71
N VAL A 306 47.17 -3.55 -32.66
CA VAL A 306 47.57 -2.26 -33.24
C VAL A 306 48.41 -2.50 -34.50
N CYS A 307 48.01 -1.88 -35.60
CA CYS A 307 48.75 -1.91 -36.85
C CYS A 307 49.48 -0.58 -37.04
N PHE A 308 50.82 -0.62 -36.96
CA PHE A 308 51.66 0.54 -37.25
C PHE A 308 52.09 0.52 -38.71
N ARG A 309 51.89 1.64 -39.41
CA ARG A 309 52.45 1.85 -40.75
C ARG A 309 53.58 2.87 -40.64
N LEU A 310 54.74 2.54 -41.19
CA LEU A 310 55.87 3.48 -41.26
C LEU A 310 55.50 4.69 -42.11
N ALA A 311 55.93 5.88 -41.67
CA ALA A 311 55.86 7.08 -42.48
C ALA A 311 56.69 6.89 -43.76
N PRO A 312 56.27 7.44 -44.92
CA PRO A 312 56.89 7.18 -46.22
C PRO A 312 58.40 7.48 -46.31
N GLN A 313 58.88 8.38 -45.45
CA GLN A 313 60.26 8.89 -45.41
C GLN A 313 61.22 8.00 -44.58
N ALA A 314 60.69 7.07 -43.77
CA ALA A 314 61.48 6.30 -42.80
C ALA A 314 61.70 4.87 -43.29
N LYS A 315 62.96 4.44 -43.44
CA LYS A 315 63.31 3.08 -43.90
C LYS A 315 63.43 2.04 -42.78
N ARG A 316 63.47 2.46 -41.51
CA ARG A 316 63.55 1.58 -40.33
C ARG A 316 63.09 2.33 -39.08
N HIS A 317 62.39 1.63 -38.18
CA HIS A 317 62.31 2.00 -36.77
C HIS A 317 62.86 0.85 -35.91
N ARG A 318 63.23 1.13 -34.65
CA ARG A 318 63.30 0.09 -33.60
C ARG A 318 62.08 0.27 -32.71
N LEU A 319 61.40 -0.84 -32.39
CA LEU A 319 60.43 -0.87 -31.29
C LEU A 319 61.17 -0.86 -29.96
#